data_AF-A0A9E7DAN1-F1
#
_entry.id   AF-A0A9E7DAN1-F1
#
_cell.length_a   1.000
_cell.length_b   1.000
_cell.length_c   1.000
_cell.angle_alpha   90.00
_cell.angle_beta   90.00
_cell.angle_gamma   90.00
#
_symmetry.space_group_name_H-M   'P 1'
#
loop_
_entity.id
_entity.type
_entity.pdbx_description
1 polymer ?
#
loop_
_entity_poly.entity_id
_entity_poly.type
_entity_poly.pdbx_seq_one_letter_code
_entity_poly.pdbx_strand_id
1 'polypeptide(L)'
;MNAFAEALAVLHADPNLGEDAVYLPPGNGAPVPCRVLRRQPDPVLDLGQHHVRQAGWVFEIQVAEVASPEKGGQLQLAAGAREIFDVQLDEAMLSHRVSVR
;
A
#
# COMPACT_ATOMS: atom_id res chain seq x y z
N MET A 1 -5.87 22.16 -5.20
CA MET A 1 -6.77 21.44 -6.12
C MET A 1 -6.18 21.58 -7.51
N ASN A 2 -5.58 20.51 -8.04
CA ASN A 2 -5.09 20.48 -9.42
C ASN A 2 -5.80 19.32 -10.15
N ALA A 3 -6.06 19.49 -11.45
CA ALA A 3 -6.81 18.51 -12.23
C ALA A 3 -6.13 17.12 -12.25
N PHE A 4 -4.82 17.08 -12.06
CA PHE A 4 -4.06 15.84 -11.96
C PHE A 4 -4.40 15.04 -10.69
N ALA A 5 -4.44 15.67 -9.52
CA ALA A 5 -4.81 15.02 -8.26
C ALA A 5 -6.27 14.55 -8.30
N GLU A 6 -7.15 15.32 -8.93
CA GLU A 6 -8.55 14.90 -9.12
C GLU A 6 -8.66 13.67 -10.04
N ALA A 7 -7.93 13.65 -11.15
CA ALA A 7 -7.88 12.48 -12.03
C ALA A 7 -7.31 11.25 -11.32
N LEU A 8 -6.27 11.42 -10.50
CA LEU A 8 -5.68 10.31 -9.74
C LEU A 8 -6.66 9.79 -8.67
N ALA A 9 -7.38 10.67 -7.98
CA ALA A 9 -8.41 10.29 -7.02
C ALA A 9 -9.54 9.49 -7.71
N VAL A 10 -9.96 9.88 -8.92
CA VAL A 10 -10.96 9.13 -9.71
C VAL A 10 -10.45 7.74 -10.06
N LEU A 11 -9.20 7.60 -10.52
CA LEU A 11 -8.61 6.30 -10.82
C LEU A 11 -8.50 5.43 -9.56
N HIS A 12 -8.17 6.03 -8.42
CA HIS A 12 -8.09 5.28 -7.17
C HIS A 12 -9.46 4.79 -6.68
N ALA A 13 -10.51 5.57 -6.94
CA ALA A 13 -11.89 5.20 -6.65
C ALA A 13 -12.48 4.18 -7.65
N ASP A 14 -11.78 3.86 -8.75
CA ASP A 14 -12.26 2.89 -9.73
C ASP A 14 -12.33 1.49 -9.11
N PRO A 15 -13.51 0.82 -9.15
CA PRO A 15 -13.70 -0.48 -8.55
C PRO A 15 -12.85 -1.59 -9.18
N ASN A 16 -12.33 -1.37 -10.39
CA ASN A 16 -11.57 -2.37 -11.15
C ASN A 16 -10.05 -2.25 -10.95
N LEU A 17 -9.55 -1.15 -10.39
CA LEU A 17 -8.11 -0.90 -10.27
C LEU A 17 -7.52 -1.36 -8.93
N GLY A 18 -8.33 -1.46 -7.87
CA GLY A 18 -7.87 -1.85 -6.54
C GLY A 18 -8.78 -2.85 -5.83
N GLU A 19 -8.34 -3.34 -4.68
CA GLU A 19 -9.13 -4.18 -3.76
C GLU A 19 -9.43 -3.43 -2.46
N ASP A 20 -10.56 -3.75 -1.84
CA ASP A 20 -10.93 -3.21 -0.54
C ASP A 20 -10.08 -3.85 0.55
N ALA A 21 -9.61 -3.03 1.49
CA ALA A 21 -8.79 -3.44 2.61
C ALA A 21 -9.19 -2.72 3.89
N VAL A 22 -8.70 -3.22 5.02
CA VAL A 22 -8.76 -2.50 6.30
C VAL A 22 -7.35 -2.44 6.87
N TYR A 23 -6.86 -1.23 7.09
CA TYR A 23 -5.61 -1.00 7.80
C TYR A 23 -5.86 -1.04 9.31
N LEU A 24 -5.15 -1.91 10.02
CA LEU A 24 -5.13 -1.98 11.48
C LEU A 24 -3.81 -1.40 11.98
N PRO A 25 -3.81 -0.22 12.63
CA PRO A 25 -2.60 0.35 13.19
C PRO A 25 -1.98 -0.55 14.27
N PRO A 26 -0.65 -0.50 14.46
CA PRO A 26 -0.03 -1.17 15.60
C PRO A 26 -0.59 -0.61 16.92
N GLY A 27 -0.65 -1.44 17.97
CA GLY A 27 -1.02 -0.97 19.31
C GLY A 27 -2.49 -0.61 19.52
N ASN A 28 -3.42 -1.46 19.03
CA ASN A 28 -4.86 -1.33 19.27
C ASN A 28 -5.51 -0.04 18.72
N GLY A 29 -4.92 0.56 17.67
CA GLY A 29 -5.55 1.67 16.95
C GLY A 29 -6.88 1.28 16.30
N ALA A 30 -7.71 2.29 15.99
CA ALA A 30 -8.97 2.07 15.30
C ALA A 30 -8.71 1.56 13.86
N PRO A 31 -9.41 0.51 13.40
CA PRO A 31 -9.29 0.05 12.01
C PRO A 31 -9.75 1.15 11.03
N VAL A 32 -8.97 1.35 9.96
CA VAL A 32 -9.24 2.33 8.92
C VAL A 32 -9.57 1.58 7.63
N PRO A 33 -10.82 1.65 7.12
CA PRO A 33 -11.14 1.10 5.80
C PRO A 33 -10.41 1.91 4.73
N CYS A 34 -9.78 1.23 3.79
CA CYS A 34 -9.01 1.85 2.71
C CYS A 34 -9.04 1.00 1.46
N ARG A 35 -8.59 1.56 0.34
CA ARG A 35 -8.45 0.84 -0.92
C ARG A 35 -6.97 0.68 -1.27
N VAL A 36 -6.58 -0.51 -1.71
CA VAL A 36 -5.19 -0.78 -2.06
C VAL A 36 -5.04 -1.16 -3.53
N LEU A 37 -3.99 -0.65 -4.16
CA LEU A 37 -3.57 -1.04 -5.49
C LEU A 37 -2.42 -2.03 -5.39
N ARG A 38 -2.58 -3.24 -5.91
CA ARG A 38 -1.50 -4.23 -5.90
C ARG A 38 -0.47 -3.91 -6.97
N ARG A 39 0.78 -3.73 -6.56
CA ARG A 39 1.89 -3.52 -7.48
C ARG A 39 2.51 -4.87 -7.85
N GLN A 40 2.37 -5.28 -9.10
CA GLN A 40 3.05 -6.43 -9.67
C GLN A 40 3.91 -6.01 -10.87
N PRO A 41 5.00 -6.73 -11.18
CA PRO A 41 5.55 -7.90 -10.47
C PRO A 41 6.34 -7.53 -9.21
N ASP A 42 6.58 -8.49 -8.30
CA ASP A 42 7.38 -8.26 -7.09
C ASP A 42 8.74 -7.64 -7.45
N PRO A 43 9.24 -6.65 -6.67
CA PRO A 43 10.54 -6.06 -6.94
C PRO A 43 11.65 -7.10 -6.82
N VAL A 44 12.51 -7.16 -7.83
CA VAL A 44 13.76 -7.94 -7.80
C VAL A 44 14.85 -6.99 -7.33
N LEU A 45 15.51 -7.33 -6.23
CA LEU A 45 16.67 -6.59 -5.75
C LEU A 45 17.95 -7.23 -6.31
N ASP A 46 18.73 -6.42 -7.01
CA ASP A 46 20.06 -6.83 -7.50
C ASP A 46 21.10 -6.66 -6.39
N LEU A 47 21.73 -7.76 -5.99
CA LEU A 47 22.81 -7.81 -5.00
C LEU A 47 24.07 -8.40 -5.63
N GLY A 48 24.83 -7.55 -6.33
CA GLY A 48 26.03 -7.97 -7.05
C GLY A 48 25.68 -8.92 -8.21
N GLN A 49 26.02 -10.21 -8.08
CA GLN A 49 25.66 -11.24 -9.07
C GLN A 49 24.43 -12.08 -8.67
N HIS A 50 23.79 -11.75 -7.54
CA HIS A 50 22.61 -12.45 -7.04
C HIS A 50 21.35 -11.61 -7.24
N HIS A 51 20.26 -12.26 -7.61
CA HIS A 51 18.92 -11.66 -7.66
C HIS A 51 18.13 -12.16 -6.46
N VAL A 52 17.70 -11.25 -5.59
CA VAL A 52 16.83 -11.59 -4.46
C VAL A 52 15.41 -11.15 -4.80
N ARG A 53 14.52 -12.12 -5.01
CA ARG A 53 13.07 -11.89 -4.99
C ARG A 53 12.64 -11.85 -3.53
N GLN A 54 12.26 -10.68 -3.03
CA GLN A 54 11.51 -10.63 -1.79
C GLN A 54 10.12 -11.24 -2.04
N ALA A 55 9.81 -12.34 -1.36
CA ALA A 55 8.47 -12.91 -1.35
C ALA A 55 7.56 -12.02 -0.49
N GLY A 56 7.11 -10.91 -1.05
CA GLY A 56 6.23 -9.95 -0.39
C GLY A 56 5.30 -9.32 -1.40
N TRP A 57 4.09 -8.99 -0.96
CA TRP A 57 3.17 -8.21 -1.80
C TRP A 57 3.45 -6.73 -1.56
N VAL A 58 3.47 -5.96 -2.63
CA VAL A 58 3.61 -4.50 -2.54
C VAL A 58 2.28 -3.88 -2.91
N PHE A 59 1.79 -2.99 -2.06
CA PHE A 59 0.55 -2.26 -2.26
C PHE A 59 0.79 -0.76 -2.25
N GLU A 60 -0.08 -0.01 -2.93
CA GLU A 60 -0.17 1.44 -2.76
C GLU A 60 -1.50 1.81 -2.09
N ILE A 61 -1.42 2.69 -1.10
CA ILE A 61 -2.55 3.22 -0.31
C ILE A 61 -2.55 4.75 -0.47
N GLN A 62 -3.70 5.38 -0.69
CA GLN A 62 -3.74 6.84 -0.77
C GLN A 62 -3.48 7.49 0.60
N VAL A 63 -2.71 8.57 0.59
CA VAL A 63 -2.49 9.43 1.78
C VAL A 63 -3.82 10.00 2.28
N ALA A 64 -4.78 10.24 1.36
CA ALA A 64 -6.10 10.73 1.72
C ALA A 64 -6.94 9.71 2.53
N GLU A 65 -6.70 8.41 2.37
CA GLU A 65 -7.40 7.36 3.12
C GLU A 65 -6.64 7.00 4.42
N VAL A 66 -5.32 6.85 4.31
CA VAL A 66 -4.44 6.56 5.45
C VAL A 66 -3.28 7.54 5.43
N ALA A 67 -3.33 8.54 6.30
CA ALA A 67 -2.36 9.64 6.31
C ALA A 67 -0.93 9.18 6.64
N SER A 68 -0.79 8.22 7.55
CA SER A 68 0.51 7.73 8.00
C SER A 68 0.41 6.25 8.42
N PRO A 69 0.52 5.30 7.48
CA PRO A 69 0.62 3.89 7.81
C PRO A 69 1.96 3.61 8.49
N GLU A 70 1.97 2.69 9.44
CA GLU A 70 3.11 2.39 10.28
C GLU A 70 3.56 0.94 10.14
N LYS A 71 4.86 0.72 10.29
CA LYS A 71 5.44 -0.61 10.36
C LYS A 71 4.89 -1.36 11.58
N GLY A 72 4.59 -2.64 11.40
CA GLY A 72 3.95 -3.49 12.41
C GLY A 72 2.42 -3.37 12.44
N GLY A 73 1.84 -2.44 11.67
CA GLY A 73 0.42 -2.47 11.36
C GLY A 73 0.05 -3.65 10.46
N GLN A 74 -1.23 -4.00 10.40
CA GLN A 74 -1.74 -5.07 9.55
C GLN A 74 -2.63 -4.52 8.45
N LEU A 75 -2.52 -5.12 7.27
CA LEU A 75 -3.43 -4.89 6.16
C LEU A 75 -4.33 -6.12 6.02
N GLN A 76 -5.61 -5.94 6.33
CA GLN A 76 -6.63 -6.97 6.19
C GLN A 76 -7.22 -6.91 4.78
N LEU A 77 -6.92 -7.93 3.98
CA LEU A 77 -7.42 -8.11 2.62
C LEU A 77 -8.45 -9.25 2.61
N ALA A 78 -9.19 -9.39 1.50
CA ALA A 78 -10.05 -10.56 1.29
C ALA A 78 -9.24 -11.88 1.30
N ALA A 79 -7.98 -11.84 0.83
CA ALA A 79 -7.07 -12.98 0.83
C ALA A 79 -6.45 -13.31 2.22
N GLY A 80 -6.65 -12.45 3.23
CA GLY A 80 -6.12 -12.63 4.58
C GLY A 80 -5.41 -11.37 5.12
N ALA A 81 -5.04 -11.44 6.40
CA ALA A 81 -4.27 -10.39 7.07
C ALA A 81 -2.77 -10.53 6.74
N ARG A 82 -2.10 -9.40 6.51
CA ARG A 82 -0.66 -9.35 6.28
C ARG A 82 -0.01 -8.25 7.11
N GLU A 83 1.22 -8.46 7.56
CA GLU A 83 1.95 -7.48 8.37
C GLU A 83 2.69 -6.51 7.45
N ILE A 84 2.58 -5.20 7.74
CA ILE A 84 3.38 -4.16 7.07
C ILE A 84 4.78 -4.15 7.68
N PHE A 85 5.79 -4.40 6.85
CA PHE A 85 7.19 -4.39 7.30
C PHE A 85 8.00 -3.19 6.77
N ASP A 86 7.53 -2.54 5.70
CA ASP A 86 8.13 -1.36 5.09
C ASP A 86 7.05 -0.40 4.57
N VAL A 87 7.29 0.90 4.70
CA VAL A 87 6.40 1.98 4.25
C VAL A 87 7.26 3.07 3.60
N GLN A 88 6.91 3.46 2.37
CA GLN A 88 7.56 4.51 1.62
C GLN A 88 6.52 5.50 1.10
N LEU A 89 6.73 6.79 1.32
CA LEU A 89 5.89 7.83 0.76
C LEU A 89 6.39 8.15 -0.65
N ASP A 90 5.47 8.18 -1.62
CA ASP A 90 5.78 8.59 -2.98
C ASP A 90 6.24 10.07 -3.05
N GLU A 91 7.04 10.41 -4.06
CA GLU A 91 7.58 11.77 -4.25
C GLU A 91 6.48 12.83 -4.40
N ALA A 92 5.32 12.46 -4.97
CA ALA A 92 4.17 13.35 -5.10
C ALA A 92 3.41 13.54 -3.78
N MET A 93 3.73 12.76 -2.73
CA MET A 93 3.06 12.77 -1.43
C MET A 93 1.57 12.41 -1.51
N LEU A 94 1.19 11.60 -2.51
CA LEU A 94 -0.21 11.19 -2.75
C LEU A 94 -0.50 9.74 -2.37
N SER A 95 0.52 8.88 -2.38
CA SER A 95 0.38 7.47 -2.01
C SER A 95 1.51 6.99 -1.11
N HIS A 96 1.17 6.07 -0.22
CA HIS A 96 2.11 5.25 0.54
C HIS A 96 2.26 3.91 -0.15
N ARG A 97 3.49 3.56 -0.50
CA ARG A 97 3.87 2.21 -0.88
C ARG A 97 4.14 1.40 0.38
N VAL A 98 3.38 0.33 0.58
CA VAL A 98 3.53 -0.58 1.73
C VAL A 98 3.94 -1.96 1.24
N SER A 99 5.00 -2.49 1.85
CA SER A 99 5.41 -3.88 1.62
C SER A 99 4.91 -4.75 2.75
N VAL A 100 4.23 -5.83 2.39
CA VAL A 100 3.58 -6.74 3.34
C VAL A 100 4.05 -8.18 3.18
N ARG A 101 4.04 -8.92 4.28
CA ARG A 101 4.37 -10.35 4.34
C ARG A 101 3.31 -11.14 5.09
#